data_AF-A0A3D9RI80-F1
#
_entry.id   AF-A0A3D9RI80-F1
#
_cell.length_a   1.000
_cell.length_b   1.000
_cell.length_c   1.000
_cell.angle_alpha   90.00
_cell.angle_beta   90.00
_cell.angle_gamma   90.00
#
_symmetry.space_group_name_H-M   'P 1'
#
loop_
_entity.id
_entity.type
_entity.pdbx_description
1 polymer ?
#
loop_
_entity_poly.entity_id
_entity_poly.type
_entity_poly.pdbx_seq_one_letter_code
_entity_poly.pdbx_strand_id
1 'polypeptide(L)'
;MGLNREEVLSRLIDHLENGSDKREEFEMNPELEAMIETVRKLRGAARIYQEPSNEFAYKGWEQITYATKGNKVKARLFLLKRFSWITAAAALLLVIGLIFTPILGRSDVNASELSVSSQGQLLSLGVKQAMSPRYAGSDQNISYGVEDEIFLWDRTSGQSMKLSLSFPYMRDAAWSPDGKMIAFSGYNQALRRTSVPGIWVVNRNGSGSRLVALPSNADTAFEAPVWSPDGKRIAFTAVRARLSDETGVMYERTIHIVNTDGTELGVSTKGSQPTWSPDGKKISYTLDEGSVSPQIWIMNLSDHTQRKLVDGQMPAWSPAGPFVAYVKTRVEHQVLNKKQERAAYSAEFQYQELWAINIESGTETQLTHSAYPVRLMKELLTEADSREDLHAAFAVSGETSDGHPAWSPNGKNLVFTRNVNEESGIHFSLQELTIDYH
;
A
#
# COMPACT_ATOMS: atom_id res chain seq x y z
N MET A 1 30.40 2.22 -37.01
CA MET A 1 29.89 3.44 -36.34
C MET A 1 28.99 2.95 -35.22
N GLY A 2 29.42 3.11 -33.96
CA GLY A 2 28.68 2.64 -32.80
C GLY A 2 27.42 3.47 -32.63
N LEU A 3 26.28 2.79 -32.48
CA LEU A 3 25.02 3.44 -32.13
C LEU A 3 25.17 4.10 -30.75
N ASN A 4 24.58 5.28 -30.58
CA ASN A 4 24.60 5.94 -29.28
C ASN A 4 23.64 5.19 -28.31
N ARG A 5 23.84 5.38 -27.01
CA ARG A 5 23.10 4.69 -25.93
C ARG A 5 21.58 4.90 -25.99
N GLU A 6 21.12 6.08 -26.38
CA GLU A 6 19.70 6.42 -26.55
C GLU A 6 19.09 5.72 -27.77
N GLU A 7 19.87 5.54 -28.84
CA GLU A 7 19.43 4.88 -30.07
C GLU A 7 19.30 3.36 -29.91
N VAL A 8 20.14 2.75 -29.06
CA VAL A 8 20.00 1.34 -28.66
C VAL A 8 18.76 1.13 -27.77
N LEU A 9 18.52 2.03 -26.82
CA LEU A 9 17.35 1.98 -25.93
C LEU A 9 16.03 2.18 -26.69
N SER A 10 15.98 3.12 -27.63
CA SER A 10 14.80 3.33 -28.48
C SER A 10 14.48 2.09 -29.31
N ARG A 11 15.50 1.46 -29.91
CA ARG A 11 15.31 0.25 -30.72
C ARG A 11 14.92 -0.97 -29.89
N LEU A 12 15.40 -1.07 -28.65
CA LEU A 12 15.03 -2.15 -27.73
C LEU A 12 13.54 -2.03 -27.31
N ILE A 13 13.07 -0.80 -27.06
CA ILE A 13 11.66 -0.51 -26.78
C ILE A 13 10.80 -0.83 -28.02
N ASP A 14 11.21 -0.37 -29.20
CA ASP A 14 10.50 -0.64 -30.46
C ASP A 14 10.44 -2.14 -30.79
N HIS A 15 11.46 -2.91 -30.40
CA HIS A 15 11.52 -4.37 -30.62
C HIS A 15 10.61 -5.14 -29.65
N LEU A 16 10.51 -4.69 -28.39
CA LEU A 16 9.64 -5.28 -27.37
C LEU A 16 8.16 -4.96 -27.61
N GLU A 17 7.84 -3.81 -28.22
CA GLU A 17 6.46 -3.44 -28.58
C GLU A 17 5.95 -4.11 -29.85
N ASN A 18 6.82 -4.41 -30.83
CA ASN A 18 6.38 -4.90 -32.16
C ASN A 18 6.46 -6.42 -32.37
N GLY A 19 6.85 -7.21 -31.37
CA GLY A 19 6.69 -8.67 -31.39
C GLY A 19 7.27 -9.39 -32.61
N SER A 20 8.38 -8.90 -33.17
CA SER A 20 9.00 -9.50 -34.35
C SER A 20 10.10 -10.49 -33.96
N ASP A 21 9.86 -11.76 -34.30
CA ASP A 21 10.69 -12.94 -34.00
C ASP A 21 11.94 -13.03 -34.90
N LYS A 22 12.83 -12.03 -34.81
CA LYS A 22 14.17 -12.12 -35.37
C LYS A 22 15.19 -12.06 -34.25
N ARG A 23 15.69 -13.24 -33.87
CA ARG A 23 16.90 -13.44 -33.08
C ARG A 23 18.09 -12.85 -33.84
N GLU A 24 18.36 -11.56 -33.66
CA GLU A 24 19.71 -11.06 -33.86
C GLU A 24 20.48 -11.38 -32.57
N GLU A 25 21.45 -12.29 -32.68
CA GLU A 25 22.42 -12.59 -31.62
C GLU A 25 23.21 -11.32 -31.31
N PHE A 26 22.74 -10.55 -30.33
CA PHE A 26 23.59 -9.59 -29.65
C PHE A 26 24.52 -10.40 -28.74
N GLU A 27 25.84 -10.34 -29.00
CA GLU A 27 26.86 -10.78 -28.03
C GLU A 27 26.54 -10.12 -26.69
N MET A 28 26.06 -10.94 -25.74
CA MET A 28 25.56 -10.45 -24.47
C MET A 28 26.70 -9.85 -23.64
N ASN A 29 26.73 -8.53 -23.59
CA ASN A 29 27.58 -7.76 -22.67
C ASN A 29 27.25 -8.15 -21.22
N PRO A 30 28.23 -8.44 -20.35
CA PRO A 30 28.03 -8.67 -18.91
C PRO A 30 27.19 -7.59 -18.20
N GLU A 31 27.21 -6.34 -18.68
CA GLU A 31 26.35 -5.26 -18.19
C GLU A 31 24.86 -5.50 -18.51
N LEU A 32 24.56 -6.13 -19.64
CA LEU A 32 23.20 -6.50 -20.03
C LEU A 32 22.69 -7.66 -19.17
N GLU A 33 23.54 -8.63 -18.81
CA GLU A 33 23.21 -9.65 -17.82
C GLU A 33 22.97 -9.06 -16.43
N ALA A 34 23.80 -8.11 -16.00
CA ALA A 34 23.60 -7.40 -14.74
C ALA A 34 22.29 -6.58 -14.74
N MET A 35 21.94 -5.97 -15.88
CA MET A 35 20.64 -5.31 -16.07
C MET A 35 19.48 -6.30 -16.06
N ILE A 36 19.58 -7.45 -16.74
CA ILE A 36 18.55 -8.49 -16.72
C ILE A 36 18.36 -9.05 -15.32
N GLU A 37 19.45 -9.29 -14.58
CA GLU A 37 19.41 -9.76 -13.20
C GLU A 37 18.87 -8.70 -12.25
N THR A 38 19.18 -7.42 -12.48
CA THR A 38 18.59 -6.30 -11.74
C THR A 38 17.10 -6.17 -12.05
N VAL A 39 16.67 -6.31 -13.32
CA VAL A 39 15.26 -6.35 -13.73
C VAL A 39 14.55 -7.57 -13.15
N ARG A 40 15.24 -8.72 -13.01
CA ARG A 40 14.70 -9.95 -12.41
C ARG A 40 14.54 -9.78 -10.89
N LYS A 41 15.49 -9.15 -10.21
CA LYS A 41 15.40 -8.75 -8.79
C LYS A 41 14.33 -7.69 -8.55
N LEU A 42 14.21 -6.72 -9.46
CA LEU A 42 13.14 -5.72 -9.44
C LEU A 42 11.78 -6.37 -9.70
N ARG A 43 11.64 -7.33 -10.63
CA ARG A 43 10.41 -8.11 -10.84
C ARG A 43 10.04 -8.98 -9.63
N GLY A 44 11.04 -9.51 -8.92
CA GLY A 44 10.85 -10.23 -7.66
C GLY A 44 10.35 -9.32 -6.53
N ALA A 45 10.83 -8.08 -6.48
CA ALA A 45 10.41 -7.05 -5.52
C ALA A 45 9.11 -6.30 -5.92
N ALA A 46 8.76 -6.31 -7.21
CA ALA A 46 7.65 -5.54 -7.78
C ALA A 46 6.27 -6.18 -7.65
N ARG A 47 6.13 -7.37 -7.05
CA ARG A 47 4.85 -8.09 -7.03
C ARG A 47 3.80 -7.59 -6.02
N ILE A 48 4.01 -6.50 -5.28
CA ILE A 48 3.06 -6.08 -4.21
C ILE A 48 2.81 -4.56 -4.19
N TYR A 49 2.94 -3.85 -5.32
CA TYR A 49 2.53 -2.45 -5.37
C TYR A 49 1.59 -2.18 -6.52
N GLN A 50 0.56 -1.39 -6.23
CA GLN A 50 -0.39 -0.84 -7.19
C GLN A 50 0.39 -0.21 -8.35
N GLU A 51 0.54 -0.91 -9.48
CA GLU A 51 0.86 -0.19 -10.70
C GLU A 51 -0.36 0.72 -10.97
N PRO A 52 -0.17 2.05 -11.08
CA PRO A 52 -1.24 2.90 -11.58
C PRO A 52 -1.71 2.35 -12.91
N SER A 53 -3.00 2.52 -13.25
CA SER A 53 -3.42 2.18 -14.61
C SER A 53 -2.49 2.88 -15.61
N ASN A 54 -2.25 2.29 -16.78
CA ASN A 54 -1.41 2.91 -17.81
C ASN A 54 -1.85 4.36 -18.08
N GLU A 55 -3.14 4.67 -17.91
CA GLU A 55 -3.71 6.00 -18.05
C GLU A 55 -3.37 6.95 -16.88
N PHE A 56 -3.47 6.47 -15.64
CA PHE A 56 -3.01 7.20 -14.44
C PHE A 56 -1.50 7.48 -14.54
N ALA A 57 -0.71 6.47 -14.92
CA ALA A 57 0.73 6.57 -15.12
C ALA A 57 1.07 7.57 -16.23
N TYR A 58 0.40 7.47 -17.38
CA TYR A 58 0.60 8.34 -18.53
C TYR A 58 0.29 9.81 -18.21
N LYS A 59 -0.76 10.08 -17.43
CA LYS A 59 -1.10 11.44 -16.99
C LYS A 59 -0.09 12.00 -15.98
N GLY A 60 0.49 11.15 -15.14
CA GLY A 60 1.67 11.49 -14.34
C GLY A 60 2.87 11.88 -15.24
N TRP A 61 3.15 11.07 -16.26
CA TRP A 61 4.24 11.31 -17.23
C TRP A 61 4.05 12.58 -18.08
N GLU A 62 2.82 12.90 -18.47
CA GLU A 62 2.48 14.13 -19.20
C GLU A 62 2.83 15.37 -18.36
N GLN A 63 2.58 15.34 -17.04
CA GLN A 63 2.99 16.42 -16.13
C GLN A 63 4.50 16.52 -15.95
N ILE A 64 5.21 15.40 -15.84
CA ILE A 64 6.69 15.39 -15.74
C ILE A 64 7.29 16.04 -17.00
N THR A 65 6.75 15.71 -18.17
CA THR A 65 7.22 16.24 -19.47
C THR A 65 6.88 17.72 -19.66
N TYR A 66 5.73 18.17 -19.12
CA TYR A 66 5.31 19.57 -19.18
C TYR A 66 6.08 20.45 -18.18
N ALA A 67 6.31 19.98 -16.96
CA ALA A 67 7.04 20.71 -15.92
C ALA A 67 8.55 20.83 -16.19
N THR A 68 9.12 19.89 -16.96
CA THR A 68 10.53 19.91 -17.37
C THR A 68 10.82 20.81 -18.57
N LYS A 69 9.79 21.23 -19.33
CA LYS A 69 9.95 22.09 -20.52
C LYS A 69 9.99 23.60 -20.26
N GLY A 70 9.93 24.06 -19.02
CA GLY A 70 10.20 25.47 -18.75
C GLY A 70 10.08 25.86 -17.29
N ASN A 71 11.20 26.22 -16.66
CA ASN A 71 11.38 27.55 -16.07
C ASN A 71 12.78 27.73 -15.45
N LYS A 72 13.46 28.80 -15.87
CA LYS A 72 14.57 29.41 -15.13
C LYS A 72 13.98 30.17 -13.94
N VAL A 73 14.30 29.77 -12.71
CA VAL A 73 13.90 30.48 -11.49
C VAL A 73 14.76 31.73 -11.33
N LYS A 74 14.13 32.92 -11.32
CA LYS A 74 14.72 34.16 -10.82
C LYS A 74 14.16 34.45 -9.43
N ALA A 75 15.04 34.44 -8.43
CA ALA A 75 14.74 34.88 -7.08
C ALA A 75 14.56 36.41 -7.03
N ARG A 76 13.59 36.88 -6.23
CA ARG A 76 13.56 38.26 -5.73
C ARG A 76 13.22 38.25 -4.24
N LEU A 77 14.17 38.78 -3.46
CA LEU A 77 13.98 39.21 -2.08
C LEU A 77 13.07 40.44 -2.01
N PHE A 78 12.23 40.53 -0.98
CA PHE A 78 11.86 41.81 -0.36
C PHE A 78 11.58 41.64 1.15
N LEU A 79 12.15 42.56 1.93
CA LEU A 79 11.99 42.75 3.37
C LEU A 79 10.89 43.80 3.64
N LEU A 80 10.15 43.67 4.76
CA LEU A 80 9.88 44.75 5.73
C LEU A 80 9.13 44.25 6.99
N LYS A 81 9.20 45.07 8.05
CA LYS A 81 9.17 44.78 9.49
C LYS A 81 7.79 44.89 10.19
N ARG A 82 7.68 44.12 11.30
CA ARG A 82 7.02 44.34 12.63
C ARG A 82 5.58 44.90 12.72
N PHE A 83 4.71 44.25 13.51
CA PHE A 83 4.14 44.82 14.75
C PHE A 83 3.60 43.74 15.72
N SER A 84 3.75 43.98 17.02
CA SER A 84 3.44 43.12 18.18
C SER A 84 2.06 43.40 18.79
N TRP A 85 1.32 42.36 19.24
CA TRP A 85 0.25 42.46 20.28
C TRP A 85 -0.50 41.14 20.65
N ILE A 86 0.10 39.93 20.61
CA ILE A 86 -0.62 38.69 21.03
C ILE A 86 0.14 37.90 22.11
N THR A 87 0.60 38.60 23.14
CA THR A 87 1.14 37.97 24.37
C THR A 87 0.28 38.22 25.61
N ALA A 88 -0.98 38.64 25.43
CA ALA A 88 -1.93 38.85 26.54
C ALA A 88 -3.19 37.95 26.51
N ALA A 89 -3.39 37.13 25.48
CA ALA A 89 -4.59 36.28 25.35
C ALA A 89 -4.36 34.78 25.64
N ALA A 90 -3.10 34.31 25.67
CA ALA A 90 -2.78 32.90 25.85
C ALA A 90 -2.77 32.42 27.32
N ALA A 91 -2.71 33.34 28.28
CA ALA A 91 -2.61 33.00 29.70
C ALA A 91 -3.96 32.74 30.39
N LEU A 92 -5.10 33.06 29.75
CA LEU A 92 -6.43 32.91 30.35
C LEU A 92 -7.16 31.61 29.97
N LEU A 93 -6.72 30.90 28.93
CA LEU A 93 -7.38 29.68 28.42
C LEU A 93 -6.86 28.37 29.04
N LEU A 94 -5.75 28.42 29.78
CA LEU A 94 -5.15 27.25 30.42
C LEU A 94 -5.86 26.80 31.71
N VAL A 95 -6.81 27.57 32.24
CA VAL A 95 -7.48 27.27 33.52
C VAL A 95 -8.88 26.66 33.35
N ILE A 96 -9.47 26.72 32.15
CA ILE A 96 -10.84 26.20 31.92
C ILE A 96 -10.84 24.74 31.38
N GLY A 97 -9.68 24.22 30.95
CA GLY A 97 -9.55 22.86 30.41
C GLY A 97 -9.49 21.72 31.44
N LEU A 98 -9.53 22.01 32.75
CA LEU A 98 -9.28 21.01 33.80
C LEU A 98 -10.54 20.52 34.56
N ILE A 99 -11.77 20.89 34.15
CA ILE A 99 -12.99 20.53 34.93
C ILE A 99 -14.08 19.79 34.12
N PHE A 100 -13.90 19.42 32.85
CA PHE A 100 -14.90 18.62 32.13
C PHE A 100 -14.32 17.41 31.40
N THR A 101 -14.14 16.31 32.13
CA THR A 101 -14.11 14.95 31.59
C THR A 101 -15.50 14.32 31.70
N PRO A 102 -16.14 13.89 30.59
CA PRO A 102 -17.13 12.84 30.67
C PRO A 102 -16.46 11.49 30.40
N ILE A 103 -16.64 10.62 31.38
CA ILE A 103 -16.33 9.20 31.40
C ILE A 103 -17.09 8.49 30.29
N LEU A 104 -16.36 7.87 29.35
CA LEU A 104 -16.78 6.67 28.63
C LEU A 104 -15.56 5.76 28.54
N GLY A 105 -15.39 4.93 29.56
CA GLY A 105 -14.39 3.87 29.57
C GLY A 105 -14.70 2.86 28.47
N ARG A 106 -13.82 2.78 27.47
CA ARG A 106 -13.57 1.49 26.83
C ARG A 106 -12.87 0.65 27.90
N SER A 107 -13.43 -0.50 28.24
CA SER A 107 -12.70 -1.52 28.98
C SER A 107 -11.45 -1.85 28.16
N ASP A 108 -10.27 -1.53 28.68
CA ASP A 108 -9.01 -2.06 28.19
C ASP A 108 -9.04 -3.56 28.41
N VAL A 109 -9.59 -4.30 27.44
CA VAL A 109 -9.35 -5.73 27.34
C VAL A 109 -7.90 -5.84 26.89
N ASN A 110 -6.98 -5.94 27.85
CA ASN A 110 -5.61 -6.36 27.58
C ASN A 110 -5.61 -7.85 27.27
N ALA A 111 -6.27 -8.21 26.17
CA ALA A 111 -6.14 -9.53 25.57
C ALA A 111 -4.67 -9.72 25.21
N SER A 112 -4.08 -10.80 25.71
CA SER A 112 -2.69 -11.15 25.39
C SER A 112 -2.61 -11.79 24.01
N GLU A 113 -3.69 -12.47 23.61
CA GLU A 113 -3.74 -13.27 22.38
C GLU A 113 -5.05 -13.04 21.63
N LEU A 114 -5.06 -13.47 20.37
CA LEU A 114 -6.23 -13.48 19.53
C LEU A 114 -6.33 -14.80 18.77
N SER A 115 -7.51 -15.12 18.27
CA SER A 115 -7.72 -16.29 17.42
C SER A 115 -8.79 -16.02 16.37
N VAL A 116 -8.73 -16.75 15.26
CA VAL A 116 -9.77 -16.70 14.22
C VAL A 116 -10.86 -17.72 14.56
N SER A 117 -12.07 -17.24 14.80
CA SER A 117 -13.22 -18.10 15.10
C SER A 117 -14.02 -18.46 13.85
N SER A 118 -13.97 -17.62 12.82
CA SER A 118 -14.53 -17.95 11.51
C SER A 118 -13.81 -17.19 10.38
N GLN A 119 -13.88 -17.75 9.19
CA GLN A 119 -13.41 -17.14 7.96
C GLN A 119 -14.46 -17.34 6.87
N GLY A 120 -14.73 -16.30 6.06
CA GLY A 120 -15.67 -16.39 4.96
C GLY A 120 -15.34 -15.45 3.80
N GLN A 121 -15.72 -15.87 2.59
CA GLN A 121 -15.70 -15.02 1.41
C GLN A 121 -16.97 -14.16 1.39
N LEU A 122 -16.80 -12.85 1.28
CA LEU A 122 -17.89 -11.89 1.17
C LEU A 122 -18.31 -11.65 -0.28
N LEU A 123 -17.33 -11.45 -1.16
CA LEU A 123 -17.57 -11.03 -2.54
C LEU A 123 -16.47 -11.56 -3.47
N SER A 124 -16.85 -12.11 -4.63
CA SER A 124 -15.92 -12.35 -5.72
C SER A 124 -15.70 -11.06 -6.51
N LEU A 125 -14.44 -10.63 -6.66
CA LEU A 125 -14.08 -9.36 -7.29
C LEU A 125 -13.69 -9.54 -8.77
N GLY A 126 -13.57 -10.78 -9.23
CA GLY A 126 -13.27 -11.11 -10.63
C GLY A 126 -11.77 -11.12 -10.92
N VAL A 127 -11.43 -10.91 -12.19
CA VAL A 127 -10.05 -10.84 -12.69
C VAL A 127 -9.37 -9.50 -12.43
N LYS A 128 -10.13 -8.47 -12.06
CA LYS A 128 -9.58 -7.13 -11.81
C LYS A 128 -8.97 -7.07 -10.42
N GLN A 129 -7.79 -6.45 -10.31
CA GLN A 129 -7.17 -6.20 -9.01
C GLN A 129 -8.11 -5.35 -8.17
N ALA A 130 -8.51 -5.89 -7.02
CA ALA A 130 -9.29 -5.18 -6.05
C ALA A 130 -8.51 -5.09 -4.75
N MET A 131 -8.32 -3.87 -4.26
CA MET A 131 -7.32 -3.56 -3.24
C MET A 131 -7.88 -2.63 -2.18
N SER A 132 -7.20 -2.58 -1.02
CA SER A 132 -7.46 -1.62 0.05
C SER A 132 -8.91 -1.63 0.57
N PRO A 133 -9.49 -2.79 0.96
CA PRO A 133 -10.82 -2.82 1.52
C PRO A 133 -10.84 -2.07 2.85
N ARG A 134 -11.90 -1.28 3.10
CA ARG A 134 -12.06 -0.48 4.32
C ARG A 134 -13.52 -0.43 4.72
N TYR A 135 -13.78 -0.54 6.03
CA TYR A 135 -15.11 -0.28 6.58
C TYR A 135 -15.46 1.21 6.49
N ALA A 136 -16.68 1.51 6.05
CA ALA A 136 -17.15 2.87 5.81
C ALA A 136 -17.84 3.48 7.04
N GLY A 137 -17.11 3.55 8.16
CA GLY A 137 -17.58 4.07 9.46
C GLY A 137 -18.53 3.16 10.23
N SER A 138 -18.91 2.01 9.65
CA SER A 138 -19.72 0.96 10.30
C SER A 138 -19.42 -0.39 9.66
N ASP A 139 -19.90 -1.47 10.28
CA ASP A 139 -19.76 -2.86 9.79
C ASP A 139 -20.67 -3.19 8.59
N GLN A 140 -21.48 -2.24 8.12
CA GLN A 140 -22.49 -2.46 7.08
C GLN A 140 -21.98 -2.24 5.67
N ASN A 141 -21.00 -1.35 5.49
CA ASN A 141 -20.51 -0.98 4.18
C ASN A 141 -18.99 -1.11 4.13
N ILE A 142 -18.50 -1.79 3.10
CA ILE A 142 -17.07 -1.99 2.87
C ILE A 142 -16.74 -1.36 1.52
N SER A 143 -15.87 -0.37 1.50
CA SER A 143 -15.31 0.14 0.26
C SER A 143 -14.12 -0.68 -0.17
N TYR A 144 -13.92 -0.82 -1.47
CA TYR A 144 -12.75 -1.45 -2.07
C TYR A 144 -12.42 -0.74 -3.39
N GLY A 145 -11.13 -0.65 -3.71
CA GLY A 145 -10.70 -0.10 -4.99
C GLY A 145 -10.75 -1.18 -6.08
N VAL A 146 -11.10 -0.82 -7.31
CA VAL A 146 -10.90 -1.62 -8.51
C VAL A 146 -10.34 -0.69 -9.57
N GLU A 147 -9.12 -0.95 -10.05
CA GLU A 147 -8.39 -0.03 -10.94
C GLU A 147 -8.27 1.39 -10.32
N ASP A 148 -8.84 2.41 -10.97
CA ASP A 148 -8.88 3.81 -10.52
C ASP A 148 -10.27 4.23 -10.02
N GLU A 149 -11.08 3.26 -9.62
CA GLU A 149 -12.43 3.46 -9.12
C GLU A 149 -12.58 2.92 -7.70
N ILE A 150 -13.45 3.55 -6.92
CA ILE A 150 -13.82 3.10 -5.58
C ILE A 150 -15.23 2.55 -5.65
N PHE A 151 -15.41 1.32 -5.19
CA PHE A 151 -16.70 0.68 -5.03
C PHE A 151 -17.09 0.65 -3.56
N LEU A 152 -18.40 0.64 -3.30
CA LEU A 152 -18.98 0.43 -1.99
C LEU A 152 -19.87 -0.81 -2.05
N TRP A 153 -19.50 -1.83 -1.30
CA TRP A 153 -20.32 -3.01 -1.08
C TRP A 153 -21.19 -2.81 0.16
N ASP A 154 -22.45 -3.19 0.05
CA ASP A 154 -23.43 -3.16 1.13
C ASP A 154 -23.71 -4.59 1.61
N ARG A 155 -23.40 -4.85 2.88
CA ARG A 155 -23.50 -6.19 3.48
C ARG A 155 -24.92 -6.70 3.59
N THR A 156 -25.89 -5.80 3.75
CA THR A 156 -27.30 -6.18 3.96
C THR A 156 -27.95 -6.61 2.64
N SER A 157 -27.72 -5.87 1.57
CA SER A 157 -28.26 -6.16 0.23
C SER A 157 -27.37 -7.10 -0.59
N GLY A 158 -26.10 -7.24 -0.23
CA GLY A 158 -25.09 -7.97 -0.99
C GLY A 158 -24.67 -7.27 -2.29
N GLN A 159 -25.11 -6.03 -2.51
CA GLN A 159 -24.88 -5.30 -3.76
C GLN A 159 -23.62 -4.42 -3.68
N SER A 160 -22.92 -4.31 -4.80
CA SER A 160 -21.81 -3.37 -4.99
C SER A 160 -22.24 -2.23 -5.91
N MET A 161 -21.86 -1.00 -5.54
CA MET A 161 -22.03 0.16 -6.40
C MET A 161 -20.73 0.93 -6.56
N LYS A 162 -20.49 1.46 -7.76
CA LYS A 162 -19.41 2.43 -8.00
C LYS A 162 -19.73 3.73 -7.25
N LEU A 163 -18.75 4.27 -6.54
CA LEU A 163 -18.87 5.55 -5.86
C LEU A 163 -18.59 6.70 -6.83
N SER A 164 -19.64 7.38 -7.29
CA SER A 164 -19.53 8.46 -8.29
C SER A 164 -19.23 9.82 -7.64
N LEU A 165 -17.95 10.12 -7.40
CA LEU A 165 -17.53 11.33 -6.68
C LEU A 165 -17.22 12.57 -7.55
N SER A 166 -17.56 12.59 -8.85
CA SER A 166 -17.10 13.62 -9.81
C SER A 166 -15.58 13.67 -10.00
N PHE A 167 -14.88 12.58 -9.67
CA PHE A 167 -13.46 12.39 -9.95
C PHE A 167 -13.30 11.31 -11.02
N PRO A 168 -12.55 11.57 -12.11
CA PRO A 168 -12.29 10.56 -13.14
C PRO A 168 -11.39 9.43 -12.66
N TYR A 169 -10.45 9.71 -11.74
CA TYR A 169 -9.54 8.71 -11.16
C TYR A 169 -9.40 8.96 -9.66
N MET A 170 -9.60 7.91 -8.87
CA MET A 170 -9.48 7.93 -7.41
C MET A 170 -9.15 6.56 -6.85
N ARG A 171 -8.23 6.50 -5.89
CA ARG A 171 -7.75 5.26 -5.26
C ARG A 171 -7.67 5.42 -3.74
N ASP A 172 -7.47 4.28 -3.08
CA ASP A 172 -7.22 4.19 -1.63
C ASP A 172 -8.21 4.98 -0.77
N ALA A 173 -9.49 4.64 -0.90
CA ALA A 173 -10.55 5.24 -0.09
C ALA A 173 -10.27 5.07 1.40
N ALA A 174 -10.36 6.16 2.15
CA ALA A 174 -10.24 6.18 3.60
C ALA A 174 -11.39 6.96 4.21
N TRP A 175 -12.17 6.29 5.03
CA TRP A 175 -13.36 6.88 5.65
C TRP A 175 -12.98 7.62 6.93
N SER A 176 -13.65 8.76 7.17
CA SER A 176 -13.60 9.40 8.48
C SER A 176 -14.16 8.45 9.55
N PRO A 177 -13.74 8.56 10.82
CA PRO A 177 -14.20 7.67 11.89
C PRO A 177 -15.72 7.64 12.07
N ASP A 178 -16.39 8.76 11.75
CA ASP A 178 -17.85 8.88 11.79
C ASP A 178 -18.56 8.44 10.48
N GLY A 179 -17.79 8.00 9.47
CA GLY A 179 -18.29 7.53 8.18
C GLY A 179 -18.90 8.59 7.27
N LYS A 180 -18.78 9.89 7.61
CA LYS A 180 -19.43 10.98 6.86
C LYS A 180 -18.57 11.55 5.74
N MET A 181 -17.26 11.36 5.79
CA MET A 181 -16.31 11.87 4.79
C MET A 181 -15.40 10.76 4.29
N ILE A 182 -14.86 11.00 3.10
CA ILE A 182 -13.95 10.09 2.41
C ILE A 182 -12.74 10.90 2.01
N ALA A 183 -11.56 10.45 2.41
CA ALA A 183 -10.28 10.86 1.86
C ALA A 183 -9.85 9.84 0.79
N PHE A 184 -9.23 10.29 -0.28
CA PHE A 184 -8.72 9.41 -1.33
C PHE A 184 -7.59 10.12 -2.10
N SER A 185 -6.70 9.33 -2.70
CA SER A 185 -5.75 9.84 -3.68
C SER A 185 -6.48 10.01 -5.01
N GLY A 186 -6.38 11.17 -5.65
CA GLY A 186 -7.17 11.40 -6.86
C GLY A 186 -6.78 12.61 -7.67
N TYR A 187 -7.42 12.70 -8.83
CA TYR A 187 -7.16 13.66 -9.89
C TYR A 187 -8.43 14.45 -10.19
N ASN A 188 -8.46 15.75 -9.89
CA ASN A 188 -9.60 16.59 -10.25
C ASN A 188 -9.30 17.44 -11.50
N GLN A 189 -10.12 17.31 -12.54
CA GLN A 189 -10.04 18.12 -13.76
C GLN A 189 -10.77 19.47 -13.65
N ALA A 190 -11.63 19.66 -12.65
CA ALA A 190 -12.48 20.85 -12.54
C ALA A 190 -11.74 22.09 -12.02
N LEU A 191 -10.61 21.92 -11.33
CA LEU A 191 -9.99 23.02 -10.58
C LEU A 191 -8.90 23.78 -11.34
N ARG A 192 -8.39 23.26 -12.46
CA ARG A 192 -7.56 23.94 -13.48
C ARG A 192 -7.71 23.17 -14.79
N ARG A 193 -7.37 23.75 -15.94
CA ARG A 193 -7.30 23.05 -17.26
C ARG A 193 -6.33 21.84 -17.30
N THR A 194 -5.73 21.49 -16.15
CA THR A 194 -4.83 20.37 -15.90
C THR A 194 -5.31 19.62 -14.65
N SER A 195 -5.28 18.30 -14.70
CA SER A 195 -5.57 17.40 -13.59
C SER A 195 -4.73 17.73 -12.35
N VAL A 196 -5.35 17.93 -11.17
CA VAL A 196 -4.63 18.22 -9.92
C VAL A 196 -4.51 16.93 -9.07
N PRO A 197 -3.32 16.31 -8.98
CA PRO A 197 -3.08 15.18 -8.08
C PRO A 197 -3.13 15.65 -6.62
N GLY A 198 -3.56 14.77 -5.73
CA GLY A 198 -3.39 15.00 -4.31
C GLY A 198 -4.30 14.14 -3.45
N ILE A 199 -4.34 14.47 -2.16
CA ILE A 199 -5.31 13.91 -1.23
C ILE A 199 -6.53 14.82 -1.23
N TRP A 200 -7.66 14.27 -1.63
CA TRP A 200 -8.96 14.93 -1.64
C TRP A 200 -9.80 14.43 -0.49
N VAL A 201 -10.62 15.32 0.05
CA VAL A 201 -11.68 14.98 1.00
C VAL A 201 -13.02 15.39 0.42
N VAL A 202 -14.01 14.51 0.53
CA VAL A 202 -15.38 14.73 0.07
C VAL A 202 -16.37 14.19 1.10
N ASN A 203 -17.57 14.76 1.15
CA ASN A 203 -18.67 14.17 1.92
C ASN A 203 -19.09 12.83 1.28
N ARG A 204 -19.66 11.93 2.09
CA ARG A 204 -20.16 10.61 1.63
C ARG A 204 -21.12 10.69 0.45
N ASN A 205 -21.86 11.79 0.33
CA ASN A 205 -22.79 12.04 -0.79
C ASN A 205 -22.14 12.68 -2.04
N GLY A 206 -20.81 12.82 -2.07
CA GLY A 206 -20.07 13.42 -3.17
C GLY A 206 -19.97 14.95 -3.15
N SER A 207 -20.63 15.63 -2.21
CA SER A 207 -20.58 17.09 -2.10
C SER A 207 -19.34 17.58 -1.33
N GLY A 208 -19.03 18.88 -1.44
CA GLY A 208 -18.04 19.53 -0.58
C GLY A 208 -16.60 19.06 -0.81
N SER A 209 -16.27 18.64 -2.03
CA SER A 209 -14.92 18.20 -2.38
C SER A 209 -13.89 19.30 -2.14
N ARG A 210 -12.79 18.98 -1.48
CA ARG A 210 -11.68 19.90 -1.24
C ARG A 210 -10.35 19.18 -1.27
N LEU A 211 -9.33 19.86 -1.78
CA LEU A 211 -7.95 19.40 -1.78
C LEU A 211 -7.34 19.66 -0.39
N VAL A 212 -6.77 18.63 0.21
CA VAL A 212 -6.17 18.70 1.56
C VAL A 212 -4.64 18.66 1.49
N ALA A 213 -4.08 17.94 0.52
CA ALA A 213 -2.65 17.93 0.28
C ALA A 213 -2.36 17.87 -1.21
N LEU A 214 -1.38 18.65 -1.68
CA LEU A 214 -0.92 18.73 -3.06
C LEU A 214 0.58 18.41 -3.10
N PRO A 215 1.05 17.55 -4.02
CA PRO A 215 2.49 17.36 -4.21
C PRO A 215 3.18 18.66 -4.60
N SER A 216 4.30 18.98 -3.94
CA SER A 216 5.10 20.17 -4.24
C SER A 216 5.78 20.09 -5.62
N ASN A 217 5.97 18.87 -6.14
CA ASN A 217 6.69 18.58 -7.37
C ASN A 217 5.91 17.57 -8.22
N ALA A 218 6.12 17.60 -9.54
CA ALA A 218 5.48 16.70 -10.50
C ALA A 218 5.97 15.24 -10.44
N ASP A 219 7.12 14.99 -9.82
CA ASP A 219 7.73 13.66 -9.63
C ASP A 219 7.18 12.92 -8.39
N THR A 220 6.17 13.48 -7.72
CA THR A 220 5.66 12.97 -6.44
C THR A 220 4.16 12.65 -6.54
N ALA A 221 3.79 11.42 -6.19
CA ALA A 221 2.41 10.95 -6.07
C ALA A 221 2.05 10.75 -4.59
N PHE A 222 0.77 10.92 -4.24
CA PHE A 222 0.26 10.67 -2.89
C PHE A 222 -0.68 9.46 -2.90
N GLU A 223 -0.55 8.57 -1.92
CA GLU A 223 -1.22 7.26 -1.86
C GLU A 223 -1.57 6.88 -0.41
N ALA A 224 -2.46 5.89 -0.25
CA ALA A 224 -2.83 5.29 1.03
C ALA A 224 -3.14 6.31 2.16
N PRO A 225 -4.08 7.27 1.96
CA PRO A 225 -4.50 8.14 3.03
C PRO A 225 -5.19 7.34 4.15
N VAL A 226 -5.09 7.81 5.39
CA VAL A 226 -5.79 7.28 6.56
C VAL A 226 -6.16 8.40 7.52
N TRP A 227 -7.39 8.38 8.03
CA TRP A 227 -7.86 9.34 9.03
C TRP A 227 -7.33 9.00 10.42
N SER A 228 -7.00 10.01 11.21
CA SER A 228 -6.78 9.83 12.64
C SER A 228 -8.10 9.45 13.33
N PRO A 229 -8.04 8.73 14.48
CA PRO A 229 -9.25 8.28 15.20
C PRO A 229 -10.16 9.42 15.68
N ASP A 230 -9.59 10.61 15.90
CA ASP A 230 -10.34 11.83 16.27
C ASP A 230 -10.91 12.59 15.06
N GLY A 231 -10.63 12.13 13.84
CA GLY A 231 -11.09 12.74 12.60
C GLY A 231 -10.48 14.11 12.29
N LYS A 232 -9.39 14.51 12.96
CA LYS A 232 -8.79 15.85 12.80
C LYS A 232 -7.61 15.87 11.85
N ARG A 233 -6.94 14.75 11.63
CA ARG A 233 -5.72 14.62 10.83
C ARG A 233 -5.86 13.51 9.79
N ILE A 234 -5.07 13.63 8.73
CA ILE A 234 -4.92 12.60 7.70
C ILE A 234 -3.42 12.32 7.56
N ALA A 235 -3.05 11.05 7.67
CA ALA A 235 -1.71 10.59 7.28
C ALA A 235 -1.79 9.98 5.87
N PHE A 236 -0.73 10.09 5.08
CA PHE A 236 -0.66 9.51 3.74
C PHE A 236 0.78 9.23 3.35
N THR A 237 0.97 8.40 2.33
CA THR A 237 2.29 8.12 1.73
C THR A 237 2.53 9.12 0.59
N ALA A 238 3.68 9.77 0.58
CA ALA A 238 4.23 10.46 -0.57
C ALA A 238 5.29 9.57 -1.22
N VAL A 239 5.12 9.29 -2.50
CA VAL A 239 6.00 8.46 -3.31
C VAL A 239 6.68 9.37 -4.31
N ARG A 240 7.98 9.57 -4.16
CA ARG A 240 8.77 10.41 -5.05
C ARG A 240 9.64 9.54 -5.95
N ALA A 241 9.42 9.64 -7.26
CA ALA A 241 10.30 9.03 -8.24
C ALA A 241 11.62 9.82 -8.34
N ARG A 242 12.74 9.12 -8.34
CA ARG A 242 14.08 9.67 -8.52
C ARG A 242 14.85 8.84 -9.53
N LEU A 243 15.74 9.48 -10.27
CA LEU A 243 16.68 8.79 -11.14
C LEU A 243 17.98 8.55 -10.36
N SER A 244 18.43 7.30 -10.36
CA SER A 244 19.74 6.86 -9.89
C SER A 244 20.55 6.39 -11.09
N ASP A 245 21.80 6.84 -11.16
CA ASP A 245 22.72 6.45 -12.24
C ASP A 245 23.05 4.95 -12.21
N GLU A 246 22.91 4.30 -11.05
CA GLU A 246 23.24 2.88 -10.83
C GLU A 246 22.03 1.95 -10.94
N THR A 247 20.85 2.40 -10.49
CA THR A 247 19.67 1.54 -10.31
C THR A 247 18.45 1.95 -11.15
N GLY A 248 18.55 3.04 -11.92
CA GLY A 248 17.45 3.55 -12.73
C GLY A 248 16.42 4.33 -11.91
N VAL A 249 15.13 4.10 -12.14
CA VAL A 249 14.07 4.79 -11.39
C VAL A 249 13.93 4.18 -9.99
N MET A 250 14.15 4.99 -8.97
CA MET A 250 13.97 4.65 -7.57
C MET A 250 12.78 5.40 -6.99
N TYR A 251 12.07 4.77 -6.06
CA TYR A 251 10.93 5.38 -5.38
C TYR A 251 11.28 5.61 -3.91
N GLU A 252 11.31 6.87 -3.51
CA GLU A 252 11.40 7.23 -2.10
C GLU A 252 10.00 7.37 -1.52
N ARG A 253 9.77 6.71 -0.38
CA ARG A 253 8.48 6.76 0.31
C ARG A 253 8.62 7.48 1.63
N THR A 254 7.80 8.50 1.82
CA THR A 254 7.69 9.23 3.08
C THR A 254 6.24 9.29 3.53
N ILE A 255 6.01 9.21 4.83
CA ILE A 255 4.71 9.44 5.43
C ILE A 255 4.61 10.90 5.76
N HIS A 256 3.47 11.51 5.44
CA HIS A 256 3.14 12.88 5.78
C HIS A 256 1.86 12.91 6.61
N ILE A 257 1.77 13.87 7.53
CA ILE A 257 0.55 14.11 8.31
C ILE A 257 0.11 15.57 8.14
N VAL A 258 -1.16 15.75 7.80
CA VAL A 258 -1.80 17.05 7.62
C VAL A 258 -3.05 17.14 8.49
N ASN A 259 -3.42 18.36 8.87
CA ASN A 259 -4.74 18.59 9.42
C ASN A 259 -5.78 18.42 8.31
N THR A 260 -6.98 18.06 8.73
CA THR A 260 -8.08 17.88 7.79
C THR A 260 -8.40 19.15 7.05
N ASP A 261 -8.23 20.34 7.63
CA ASP A 261 -8.39 21.64 6.94
C ASP A 261 -7.36 21.92 5.84
N GLY A 262 -6.33 21.08 5.69
CA GLY A 262 -5.25 21.20 4.71
C GLY A 262 -4.00 21.88 5.25
N THR A 263 -3.97 22.28 6.52
CA THR A 263 -2.76 22.84 7.11
C THR A 263 -1.73 21.74 7.41
N GLU A 264 -0.51 21.91 6.91
CA GLU A 264 0.58 20.95 7.13
C GLU A 264 1.06 20.98 8.57
N LEU A 265 1.32 19.80 9.14
CA LEU A 265 1.91 19.67 10.48
C LEU A 265 3.44 19.59 10.45
N GLY A 266 4.04 19.41 9.27
CA GLY A 266 5.50 19.24 9.13
C GLY A 266 6.03 17.91 9.69
N VAL A 267 5.16 16.97 10.05
CA VAL A 267 5.56 15.63 10.50
C VAL A 267 5.76 14.75 9.29
N SER A 268 7.01 14.32 9.07
CA SER A 268 7.33 13.30 8.07
C SER A 268 8.33 12.28 8.56
N THR A 269 8.23 11.06 8.03
CA THR A 269 9.23 10.02 8.23
C THR A 269 9.30 9.10 7.01
N LYS A 270 10.40 8.36 6.88
CA LYS A 270 10.56 7.38 5.80
C LYS A 270 9.61 6.20 6.01
N GLY A 271 9.04 5.71 4.93
CA GLY A 271 8.12 4.57 4.93
C GLY A 271 6.81 4.85 4.18
N SER A 272 5.89 3.91 4.28
CA SER A 272 4.62 3.90 3.55
C SER A 272 3.51 3.20 4.32
N GLN A 273 2.29 3.26 3.77
CA GLN A 273 1.11 2.56 4.31
C GLN A 273 0.87 2.86 5.80
N PRO A 274 0.76 4.15 6.19
CA PRO A 274 0.57 4.50 7.58
C PRO A 274 -0.79 4.01 8.10
N THR A 275 -0.85 3.69 9.39
CA THR A 275 -2.10 3.49 10.13
C THR A 275 -1.95 4.04 11.55
N TRP A 276 -3.05 4.46 12.14
CA TRP A 276 -3.07 5.14 13.43
C TRP A 276 -3.31 4.17 14.57
N SER A 277 -2.61 4.37 15.69
CA SER A 277 -3.04 3.75 16.95
C SER A 277 -4.42 4.27 17.36
N PRO A 278 -5.24 3.50 18.09
CA PRO A 278 -6.61 3.88 18.46
C PRO A 278 -6.70 5.16 19.29
N ASP A 279 -5.64 5.46 20.05
CA ASP A 279 -5.50 6.68 20.85
C ASP A 279 -4.99 7.89 20.05
N GLY A 280 -4.63 7.70 18.78
CA GLY A 280 -4.13 8.74 17.88
C GLY A 280 -2.73 9.28 18.24
N LYS A 281 -1.99 8.61 19.13
CA LYS A 281 -0.66 9.05 19.61
C LYS A 281 0.50 8.47 18.83
N LYS A 282 0.28 7.37 18.11
CA LYS A 282 1.30 6.66 17.33
C LYS A 282 0.81 6.41 15.91
N ILE A 283 1.76 6.18 15.02
CA ILE A 283 1.50 5.59 13.70
C ILE A 283 2.33 4.32 13.56
N SER A 284 1.78 3.30 12.90
CA SER A 284 2.59 2.20 12.36
C SER A 284 2.65 2.31 10.85
N TYR A 285 3.73 1.80 10.28
CA TYR A 285 4.01 1.93 8.86
C TYR A 285 4.97 0.87 8.36
N THR A 286 4.97 0.65 7.05
CA THR A 286 5.93 -0.21 6.36
C THR A 286 7.20 0.60 6.03
N LEU A 287 8.36 0.06 6.38
CA LEU A 287 9.68 0.53 5.96
C LEU A 287 10.38 -0.57 5.16
N ASP A 288 10.59 -0.30 3.88
CA ASP A 288 11.21 -1.16 2.87
C ASP A 288 12.63 -0.72 2.52
N GLU A 289 12.99 0.54 2.78
CA GLU A 289 14.30 1.10 2.44
C GLU A 289 15.43 0.50 3.30
N GLY A 290 16.43 -0.09 2.63
CA GLY A 290 17.66 -0.58 3.27
C GLY A 290 17.55 -1.94 3.98
N SER A 291 16.45 -2.67 3.80
CA SER A 291 16.28 -4.03 4.33
C SER A 291 16.03 -5.06 3.23
N VAL A 292 16.34 -6.33 3.53
CA VAL A 292 16.11 -7.46 2.62
C VAL A 292 14.60 -7.79 2.53
N SER A 293 13.85 -7.49 3.58
CA SER A 293 12.39 -7.66 3.65
C SER A 293 11.72 -6.42 4.22
N PRO A 294 10.47 -6.11 3.84
CA PRO A 294 9.70 -5.05 4.47
C PRO A 294 9.60 -5.23 5.98
N GLN A 295 9.61 -4.12 6.71
CA GLN A 295 9.51 -4.08 8.16
C GLN A 295 8.37 -3.19 8.59
N ILE A 296 7.68 -3.56 9.67
CA ILE A 296 6.71 -2.68 10.32
C ILE A 296 7.40 -1.94 11.44
N TRP A 297 7.23 -0.63 11.44
CA TRP A 297 7.75 0.28 12.45
C TRP A 297 6.62 1.02 13.13
N ILE A 298 6.85 1.47 14.37
CA ILE A 298 5.97 2.35 15.12
C ILE A 298 6.71 3.64 15.42
N MET A 299 6.05 4.78 15.17
CA MET A 299 6.53 6.11 15.56
C MET A 299 5.58 6.76 16.57
N ASN A 300 6.13 7.26 17.68
CA ASN A 300 5.42 8.15 18.60
C ASN A 300 5.36 9.57 18.03
N LEU A 301 4.19 10.20 18.05
CA LEU A 301 4.01 11.51 17.42
C LEU A 301 4.46 12.69 18.28
N SER A 302 4.59 12.51 19.60
CA SER A 302 4.99 13.59 20.51
C SER A 302 6.49 13.87 20.51
N ASP A 303 7.30 12.83 20.33
CA ASP A 303 8.77 12.89 20.43
C ASP A 303 9.48 12.32 19.20
N HIS A 304 8.73 11.86 18.20
CA HIS A 304 9.24 11.25 16.97
C HIS A 304 10.11 10.01 17.18
N THR A 305 10.07 9.39 18.36
CA THR A 305 10.80 8.14 18.61
C THR A 305 10.22 7.02 17.78
N GLN A 306 11.11 6.17 17.25
CA GLN A 306 10.76 5.09 16.34
C GLN A 306 11.36 3.77 16.81
N ARG A 307 10.63 2.68 16.59
CA ARG A 307 11.16 1.33 16.79
C ARG A 307 10.60 0.37 15.76
N LYS A 308 11.41 -0.60 15.36
CA LYS A 308 10.94 -1.78 14.63
C LYS A 308 9.94 -2.54 15.52
N LEU A 309 8.84 -2.96 14.93
CA LEU A 309 7.85 -3.82 15.55
C LEU A 309 8.06 -5.28 15.12
N VAL A 310 8.04 -5.55 13.81
CA VAL A 310 8.13 -6.89 13.24
C VAL A 310 8.55 -6.84 11.77
N ASP A 311 9.04 -7.94 11.19
CA ASP A 311 9.20 -8.08 9.74
C ASP A 311 7.84 -8.36 9.08
N GLY A 312 7.49 -7.59 8.06
CA GLY A 312 6.17 -7.61 7.43
C GLY A 312 5.80 -6.26 6.79
N GLN A 313 4.58 -6.18 6.25
CA GLN A 313 4.07 -5.00 5.56
C GLN A 313 2.56 -4.82 5.71
N MET A 314 2.02 -3.72 5.21
CA MET A 314 0.59 -3.38 5.23
C MET A 314 -0.03 -3.45 6.64
N PRO A 315 0.52 -2.69 7.61
CA PRO A 315 0.00 -2.73 8.96
C PRO A 315 -1.43 -2.19 9.05
N ALA A 316 -2.24 -2.81 9.89
CA ALA A 316 -3.59 -2.40 10.25
C ALA A 316 -3.74 -2.46 11.77
N TRP A 317 -3.77 -1.30 12.41
CA TRP A 317 -3.91 -1.21 13.85
C TRP A 317 -5.32 -1.63 14.29
N SER A 318 -5.40 -2.53 15.27
CA SER A 318 -6.69 -2.95 15.81
C SER A 318 -7.30 -1.82 16.64
N PRO A 319 -8.59 -1.52 16.48
CA PRO A 319 -9.30 -0.59 17.35
C PRO A 319 -9.61 -1.17 18.73
N ALA A 320 -9.35 -2.48 18.94
CA ALA A 320 -9.54 -3.20 20.19
C ALA A 320 -8.25 -3.95 20.57
N GLY A 321 -7.70 -3.60 21.74
CA GLY A 321 -6.49 -4.21 22.28
C GLY A 321 -5.17 -3.74 21.62
N PRO A 322 -4.03 -4.26 22.09
CA PRO A 322 -2.69 -3.82 21.68
C PRO A 322 -2.21 -4.53 20.40
N PHE A 323 -3.06 -4.71 19.38
CA PHE A 323 -2.71 -5.52 18.21
C PHE A 323 -2.51 -4.70 16.93
N VAL A 324 -1.58 -5.16 16.09
CA VAL A 324 -1.42 -4.73 14.69
C VAL A 324 -1.51 -5.98 13.81
N ALA A 325 -2.49 -6.02 12.91
CA ALA A 325 -2.55 -7.01 11.84
C ALA A 325 -1.64 -6.59 10.68
N TYR A 326 -1.07 -7.54 9.96
CA TYR A 326 -0.13 -7.28 8.87
C TYR A 326 -0.01 -8.46 7.92
N VAL A 327 0.66 -8.22 6.80
CA VAL A 327 1.04 -9.22 5.82
C VAL A 327 2.47 -9.68 6.11
N LYS A 328 2.67 -11.00 6.20
CA LYS A 328 3.98 -11.64 6.33
C LYS A 328 4.19 -12.59 5.17
N THR A 329 5.37 -12.53 4.56
CA THR A 329 5.80 -13.52 3.57
C THR A 329 6.61 -14.59 4.29
N ARG A 330 6.04 -15.79 4.41
CA ARG A 330 6.74 -16.97 4.93
C ARG A 330 7.41 -17.69 3.76
N VAL A 331 8.71 -17.93 3.89
CA VAL A 331 9.50 -18.66 2.89
C VAL A 331 9.79 -20.06 3.41
N GLU A 332 9.55 -21.07 2.57
CA GLU A 332 9.82 -22.47 2.88
C GLU A 332 10.64 -23.10 1.76
N HIS A 333 11.79 -23.67 2.12
CA HIS A 333 12.63 -24.38 1.16
C HIS A 333 12.38 -25.88 1.25
N GLN A 334 12.06 -26.51 0.13
CA GLN A 334 11.94 -27.96 0.04
C GLN A 334 12.84 -28.51 -1.06
N VAL A 335 13.41 -29.70 -0.80
CA VAL A 335 14.08 -30.52 -1.81
C VAL A 335 13.06 -31.53 -2.34
N LEU A 336 12.79 -31.46 -3.64
CA LEU A 336 11.76 -32.23 -4.33
C LEU A 336 12.41 -33.37 -5.12
N ASN A 337 11.88 -34.58 -4.89
CA ASN A 337 12.22 -35.87 -5.49
C ASN A 337 13.69 -36.35 -5.35
N LYS A 338 13.81 -37.65 -5.01
CA LYS A 338 15.06 -38.44 -4.94
C LYS A 338 14.86 -39.76 -5.72
N LYS A 339 14.39 -39.71 -6.97
CA LYS A 339 14.30 -40.93 -7.79
C LYS A 339 15.60 -41.12 -8.58
N GLN A 340 16.21 -42.30 -8.39
CA GLN A 340 17.33 -42.83 -9.18
C GLN A 340 18.61 -41.96 -9.21
N GLU A 341 19.09 -41.54 -8.04
CA GLU A 341 20.46 -41.02 -7.81
C GLU A 341 20.96 -39.86 -8.71
N ARG A 342 20.12 -39.22 -9.54
CA ARG A 342 20.62 -38.28 -10.58
C ARG A 342 19.89 -36.95 -10.78
N ALA A 343 18.76 -36.67 -10.13
CA ALA A 343 18.17 -35.32 -10.16
C ALA A 343 17.68 -34.91 -8.77
N ALA A 344 18.13 -33.72 -8.33
CA ALA A 344 17.62 -33.05 -7.14
C ALA A 344 16.96 -31.76 -7.59
N TYR A 345 15.64 -31.65 -7.39
CA TYR A 345 14.91 -30.41 -7.57
C TYR A 345 14.83 -29.68 -6.23
N SER A 346 14.84 -28.36 -6.28
CA SER A 346 14.58 -27.53 -5.11
C SER A 346 13.46 -26.54 -5.41
N ALA A 347 12.65 -26.25 -4.41
CA ALA A 347 11.63 -25.23 -4.51
C ALA A 347 11.69 -24.32 -3.29
N GLU A 348 11.63 -23.03 -3.55
CA GLU A 348 11.35 -22.00 -2.58
C GLU A 348 9.87 -21.63 -2.70
N PHE A 349 9.11 -21.90 -1.63
CA PHE A 349 7.71 -21.56 -1.52
C PHE A 349 7.53 -20.26 -0.76
N GLN A 350 6.80 -19.32 -1.34
CA GLN A 350 6.48 -18.04 -0.72
C GLN A 350 4.99 -17.97 -0.42
N TYR A 351 4.65 -17.89 0.86
CA TYR A 351 3.27 -17.80 1.34
C TYR A 351 3.04 -16.39 1.88
N GLN A 352 2.14 -15.64 1.25
CA GLN A 352 1.76 -14.31 1.69
C GLN A 352 0.48 -14.42 2.53
N GLU A 353 0.63 -14.30 3.84
CA GLU A 353 -0.40 -14.63 4.83
C GLU A 353 -0.63 -13.44 5.77
N LEU A 354 -1.82 -13.38 6.39
CA LEU A 354 -2.10 -12.41 7.43
C LEU A 354 -1.66 -12.92 8.79
N TRP A 355 -1.05 -12.02 9.55
CA TRP A 355 -0.60 -12.22 10.92
C TRP A 355 -1.06 -11.04 11.76
N ALA A 356 -1.05 -11.20 13.09
CA ALA A 356 -1.18 -10.10 14.02
C ALA A 356 -0.11 -10.19 15.10
N ILE A 357 0.37 -9.04 15.55
CA ILE A 357 1.35 -8.93 16.62
C ILE A 357 0.77 -8.11 17.76
N ASN A 358 0.93 -8.61 18.98
CA ASN A 358 0.71 -7.85 20.19
C ASN A 358 1.90 -6.89 20.39
N ILE A 359 1.66 -5.58 20.36
CA ILE A 359 2.71 -4.55 20.39
C ILE A 359 3.42 -4.44 21.75
N GLU A 360 2.83 -5.00 22.80
CA GLU A 360 3.34 -4.97 24.18
C GLU A 360 4.17 -6.22 24.46
N SER A 361 3.64 -7.42 24.17
CA SER A 361 4.35 -8.68 24.43
C SER A 361 5.29 -9.08 23.29
N GLY A 362 5.05 -8.62 22.06
CA GLY A 362 5.74 -9.06 20.86
C GLY A 362 5.26 -10.41 20.32
N THR A 363 4.21 -11.00 20.91
CA THR A 363 3.64 -12.28 20.45
C THR A 363 3.00 -12.12 19.08
N GLU A 364 3.43 -12.93 18.11
CA GLU A 364 2.84 -13.04 16.78
C GLU A 364 1.80 -14.17 16.75
N THR A 365 0.67 -13.94 16.08
CA THR A 365 -0.38 -14.93 15.81
C THR A 365 -0.69 -14.97 14.33
N GLN A 366 -0.62 -16.16 13.73
CA GLN A 366 -1.01 -16.37 12.34
C GLN A 366 -2.54 -16.34 12.21
N LEU A 367 -3.05 -15.55 11.24
CA LEU A 367 -4.48 -15.37 11.01
C LEU A 367 -4.99 -16.15 9.80
N THR A 368 -4.18 -16.25 8.75
CA THR A 368 -4.55 -17.01 7.55
C THR A 368 -3.45 -18.01 7.17
N HIS A 369 -3.87 -19.05 6.46
CA HIS A 369 -2.99 -20.11 5.99
C HIS A 369 -3.18 -20.27 4.48
N SER A 370 -2.09 -20.20 3.74
CA SER A 370 -2.06 -20.47 2.31
C SER A 370 -1.58 -21.91 2.08
N ALA A 371 -2.28 -22.64 1.21
CA ALA A 371 -2.00 -24.04 0.96
C ALA A 371 -0.85 -24.23 -0.03
N TYR A 372 -0.24 -25.42 0.02
CA TYR A 372 0.76 -25.85 -0.95
C TYR A 372 0.12 -26.03 -2.34
N PRO A 373 0.69 -25.46 -3.41
CA PRO A 373 0.08 -25.46 -4.74
C PRO A 373 0.30 -26.79 -5.48
N VAL A 374 -0.40 -27.85 -5.06
CA VAL A 374 -0.17 -29.23 -5.54
C VAL A 374 -0.23 -29.35 -7.06
N ARG A 375 -1.22 -28.69 -7.68
CA ARG A 375 -1.45 -28.77 -9.13
C ARG A 375 -0.31 -28.13 -9.92
N LEU A 376 0.01 -26.86 -9.61
CA LEU A 376 1.11 -26.13 -10.24
C LEU A 376 2.43 -26.89 -10.08
N MET A 377 2.68 -27.44 -8.89
CA MET A 377 3.89 -28.22 -8.63
C MET A 377 3.97 -29.50 -9.47
N LYS A 378 2.85 -30.18 -9.69
CA LYS A 378 2.81 -31.34 -10.58
C LYS A 378 3.13 -30.94 -12.03
N GLU A 379 2.60 -29.81 -12.49
CA GLU A 379 2.83 -29.28 -13.84
C GLU A 379 4.31 -28.90 -14.03
N LEU A 380 4.88 -28.13 -13.10
CA LEU A 380 6.31 -27.73 -13.12
C LEU A 380 7.27 -28.92 -13.10
N LEU A 381 7.00 -29.92 -12.26
CA LEU A 381 7.83 -31.13 -12.19
C LEU A 381 7.73 -31.96 -13.47
N THR A 382 6.54 -32.05 -14.07
CA THR A 382 6.35 -32.76 -15.35
C THR A 382 7.09 -32.06 -16.49
N GLU A 383 7.07 -30.73 -16.52
CA GLU A 383 7.80 -29.93 -17.51
C GLU A 383 9.32 -30.08 -17.36
N ALA A 384 9.84 -30.01 -16.12
CA ALA A 384 11.26 -30.22 -15.85
C ALA A 384 11.73 -31.64 -16.23
N ASP A 385 10.93 -32.66 -15.90
CA ASP A 385 11.19 -34.05 -16.31
C ASP A 385 11.24 -34.18 -17.85
N SER A 386 10.34 -33.48 -18.57
CA SER A 386 10.29 -33.52 -20.04
C SER A 386 11.48 -32.83 -20.73
N ARG A 387 12.16 -31.92 -20.04
CA ARG A 387 13.35 -31.21 -20.51
C ARG A 387 14.65 -31.93 -20.18
N GLU A 388 14.59 -33.04 -19.45
CA GLU A 388 15.75 -33.74 -18.90
C GLU A 388 16.65 -32.84 -18.01
N ASP A 389 16.05 -31.87 -17.32
CA ASP A 389 16.77 -30.95 -16.45
C ASP A 389 17.40 -31.71 -15.26
N LEU A 390 18.74 -31.77 -15.21
CA LEU A 390 19.50 -32.45 -14.14
C LEU A 390 19.35 -31.78 -12.77
N HIS A 391 19.13 -30.46 -12.77
CA HIS A 391 18.88 -29.63 -11.60
C HIS A 391 17.91 -28.52 -11.98
N ALA A 392 16.84 -28.35 -11.20
CA ALA A 392 15.92 -27.23 -11.31
C ALA A 392 15.65 -26.61 -9.94
N ALA A 393 15.58 -25.28 -9.92
CA ALA A 393 15.18 -24.50 -8.75
C ALA A 393 13.91 -23.72 -9.10
N PHE A 394 12.85 -23.95 -8.34
CA PHE A 394 11.56 -23.30 -8.53
C PHE A 394 11.35 -22.21 -7.48
N ALA A 395 10.79 -21.08 -7.88
CA ALA A 395 10.24 -20.08 -6.97
C ALA A 395 8.72 -20.06 -7.17
N VAL A 396 7.98 -20.47 -6.15
CA VAL A 396 6.55 -20.78 -6.27
C VAL A 396 5.77 -20.11 -5.16
N SER A 397 4.68 -19.42 -5.50
CA SER A 397 3.76 -18.88 -4.51
C SER A 397 2.83 -19.97 -3.96
N GLY A 398 2.38 -19.85 -2.72
CA GLY A 398 1.25 -20.66 -2.21
C GLY A 398 -0.01 -20.51 -3.06
N GLU A 399 -1.04 -21.33 -2.81
CA GLU A 399 -2.32 -21.27 -3.55
C GLU A 399 -3.01 -19.91 -3.43
N THR A 400 -2.81 -19.21 -2.33
CA THR A 400 -3.40 -17.89 -2.10
C THR A 400 -2.38 -16.87 -1.60
N SER A 401 -2.59 -15.60 -1.95
CA SER A 401 -1.89 -14.45 -1.38
C SER A 401 -2.88 -13.48 -0.74
N ASP A 402 -2.75 -13.28 0.57
CA ASP A 402 -3.63 -12.39 1.33
C ASP A 402 -2.98 -11.01 1.54
N GLY A 403 -3.79 -9.96 1.52
CA GLY A 403 -3.29 -8.58 1.60
C GLY A 403 -4.33 -7.56 2.06
N HIS A 404 -3.85 -6.35 2.32
CA HIS A 404 -4.66 -5.18 2.69
C HIS A 404 -5.63 -5.43 3.87
N PRO A 405 -5.15 -5.93 5.02
CA PRO A 405 -6.01 -6.12 6.18
C PRO A 405 -6.61 -4.77 6.64
N ALA A 406 -7.86 -4.82 7.10
CA ALA A 406 -8.55 -3.68 7.68
C ALA A 406 -9.52 -4.13 8.77
N TRP A 407 -9.37 -3.56 9.96
CA TRP A 407 -10.26 -3.87 11.08
C TRP A 407 -11.61 -3.20 10.93
N SER A 408 -12.65 -3.93 11.32
CA SER A 408 -13.96 -3.37 11.62
C SER A 408 -13.87 -2.36 12.77
N PRO A 409 -14.69 -1.31 12.80
CA PRO A 409 -14.68 -0.31 13.87
C PRO A 409 -14.80 -0.87 15.30
N ASN A 410 -15.46 -2.02 15.48
CA ASN A 410 -15.58 -2.69 16.78
C ASN A 410 -14.45 -3.68 17.10
N GLY A 411 -13.52 -3.91 16.17
CA GLY A 411 -12.38 -4.81 16.32
C GLY A 411 -12.71 -6.31 16.19
N LYS A 412 -13.98 -6.69 15.99
CA LYS A 412 -14.38 -8.11 15.98
C LYS A 412 -14.18 -8.81 14.65
N ASN A 413 -14.05 -8.05 13.58
CA ASN A 413 -13.82 -8.57 12.23
C ASN A 413 -12.62 -7.90 11.56
N LEU A 414 -11.95 -8.65 10.69
CA LEU A 414 -10.86 -8.19 9.83
C LEU A 414 -11.22 -8.50 8.38
N VAL A 415 -11.40 -7.46 7.56
CA VAL A 415 -11.60 -7.62 6.11
C VAL A 415 -10.26 -7.55 5.39
N PHE A 416 -10.11 -8.31 4.31
CA PHE A 416 -8.89 -8.34 3.51
C PHE A 416 -9.17 -8.80 2.08
N THR A 417 -8.18 -8.62 1.20
CA THR A 417 -8.21 -9.11 -0.18
C THR A 417 -7.43 -10.39 -0.29
N ARG A 418 -8.00 -11.40 -0.94
CA ARG A 418 -7.33 -12.66 -1.27
C ARG A 418 -7.18 -12.80 -2.77
N ASN A 419 -5.95 -13.06 -3.20
CA ASN A 419 -5.63 -13.52 -4.55
C ASN A 419 -5.54 -15.04 -4.56
N VAL A 420 -6.19 -15.72 -5.51
CA VAL A 420 -6.00 -17.14 -5.81
C VAL A 420 -4.98 -17.24 -6.95
N ASN A 421 -3.82 -17.84 -6.66
CA ASN A 421 -2.65 -17.88 -7.53
C ASN A 421 -2.75 -19.01 -8.58
N GLU A 422 -3.87 -19.06 -9.31
CA GLU A 422 -4.05 -19.94 -10.47
C GLU A 422 -3.85 -19.15 -11.78
N GLU A 423 -3.35 -19.79 -12.85
CA GLU A 423 -3.10 -19.13 -14.14
C GLU A 423 -4.38 -18.74 -14.91
N SER A 424 -5.54 -19.30 -14.52
CA SER A 424 -6.82 -19.05 -15.20
C SER A 424 -7.95 -18.91 -14.18
N GLY A 425 -8.72 -17.81 -14.24
CA GLY A 425 -9.97 -17.68 -13.48
C GLY A 425 -10.10 -16.37 -12.70
N ILE A 426 -11.09 -16.32 -11.80
CA ILE A 426 -11.32 -15.16 -10.92
C ILE A 426 -10.21 -15.13 -9.86
N HIS A 427 -9.37 -14.10 -9.90
CA HIS A 427 -8.17 -14.03 -9.05
C HIS A 427 -8.48 -13.41 -7.69
N PHE A 428 -9.33 -12.38 -7.62
CA PHE A 428 -9.51 -11.61 -6.39
C PHE A 428 -10.86 -11.83 -5.71
N SER A 429 -10.84 -11.88 -4.39
CA SER A 429 -12.02 -11.95 -3.54
C SER A 429 -11.86 -11.11 -2.28
N LEU A 430 -12.99 -10.60 -1.80
CA LEU A 430 -13.11 -9.94 -0.50
C LEU A 430 -13.39 -11.02 0.53
N GLN A 431 -12.56 -11.07 1.56
CA GLN A 431 -12.64 -12.05 2.63
C GLN A 431 -12.79 -11.35 3.98
N GLU A 432 -13.37 -12.05 4.94
CA GLU A 432 -13.53 -11.57 6.32
C GLU A 432 -13.15 -12.66 7.30
N LEU A 433 -12.44 -12.27 8.37
CA LEU A 433 -12.20 -13.09 9.56
C LEU A 433 -13.02 -12.54 10.72
N THR A 434 -13.58 -13.42 11.55
CA THR A 434 -14.06 -13.07 12.89
C THR A 434 -12.97 -13.37 13.91
N ILE A 435 -12.71 -12.42 14.79
CA ILE A 435 -11.61 -12.42 15.75
C ILE A 435 -12.15 -12.51 17.17
N ASP A 436 -11.65 -13.51 17.89
CA ASP A 436 -11.86 -13.67 19.32
C ASP A 436 -10.59 -13.22 20.06
N TYR A 437 -10.78 -12.58 21.21
CA TYR A 437 -9.73 -12.02 22.05
C TYR A 437 -9.68 -12.79 23.36
N HIS A 438 -8.47 -13.18 23.80
CA HIS A 438 -8.24 -14.02 24.99
C HIS A 438 -7.38 -13.35 26.04
#